data_AF-A0A0W7W570-F1
#
_entry.id   AF-A0A0W7W570-F1
#
_cell.length_a   1.000
_cell.length_b   1.000
_cell.length_c   1.000
_cell.angle_alpha   90.00
_cell.angle_beta   90.00
_cell.angle_gamma   90.00
#
_symmetry.space_group_name_H-M   'P 1'
#
loop_
_entity.id
_entity.type
_entity.pdbx_description
1 polymer ?
#
loop_
_entity_poly.entity_id
_entity_poly.type
_entity_poly.pdbx_seq_one_letter_code
_entity_poly.pdbx_strand_id
1 'polypeptide(L)'
;MNLRRHLTLRPRTLAGQHLAQVGRALSEVTTIDDAIGWQKLLDVWWQTYGHLTTERTRYRDGTWGYTHDRVRKAWNLLHSLNRKGTLFTYLEHDNARTTSPLKGGINNGIRTVLRNHRGISEAHMKRAAEWFLTLREIPLERAHELIQDLQSPPEPTLWESPEESTGPALYDTGLDAGEGLWLRAGWVGRD
;
A
#
# COMPACT_ATOMS: atom_id res chain seq x y z
N MET A 1 -13.50 -8.95 2.31
CA MET A 1 -14.01 -9.34 3.63
C MET A 1 -15.16 -8.42 4.06
N ASN A 2 -16.25 -8.94 4.63
CA ASN A 2 -17.38 -8.11 5.09
C ASN A 2 -17.65 -8.31 6.60
N LEU A 3 -16.80 -7.74 7.45
CA LEU A 3 -16.94 -7.80 8.91
C LEU A 3 -18.22 -7.11 9.41
N ARG A 4 -18.66 -6.07 8.70
CA ARG A 4 -19.88 -5.28 9.01
C ARG A 4 -21.17 -6.10 8.93
N ARG A 5 -21.14 -7.26 8.25
CA ARG A 5 -22.26 -8.22 8.26
C ARG A 5 -22.52 -8.79 9.65
N HIS A 6 -21.46 -8.92 10.46
CA HIS A 6 -21.52 -9.60 11.75
C HIS A 6 -21.39 -8.62 12.92
N LEU A 7 -20.56 -7.59 12.80
CA LEU A 7 -20.41 -6.53 13.80
C LEU A 7 -21.08 -5.24 13.35
N THR A 8 -21.76 -4.57 14.28
CA THR A 8 -22.23 -3.20 14.06
C THR A 8 -21.05 -2.23 14.05
N LEU A 9 -21.26 -1.01 13.51
CA LEU A 9 -20.22 0.02 13.49
C LEU A 9 -19.80 0.48 14.90
N ARG A 10 -20.72 0.39 15.86
CA ARG A 10 -20.52 0.74 17.27
C ARG A 10 -21.06 -0.38 18.16
N PRO A 11 -20.30 -1.48 18.37
CA PRO A 11 -20.71 -2.55 19.26
C PRO A 11 -20.81 -2.02 20.71
N ARG A 12 -21.79 -2.50 21.47
CA ARG A 12 -22.00 -2.08 22.87
C ARG A 12 -21.18 -2.88 23.87
N THR A 13 -20.85 -4.13 23.53
CA THR A 13 -20.05 -5.04 24.36
C THR A 13 -18.56 -4.79 24.16
N LEU A 14 -17.75 -4.88 25.22
CA LEU A 14 -16.28 -4.76 25.14
C LEU A 14 -15.66 -5.74 24.13
N ALA A 15 -16.06 -7.01 24.17
CA ALA A 15 -15.59 -8.03 23.20
C ALA A 15 -15.84 -7.60 21.74
N GLY A 16 -17.04 -7.10 21.45
CA GLY A 16 -17.39 -6.58 20.13
C GLY A 16 -16.61 -5.33 19.76
N GLN A 17 -16.37 -4.41 20.70
CA GLN A 17 -15.59 -3.19 20.47
C GLN A 17 -14.13 -3.52 20.13
N HIS A 18 -13.50 -4.37 20.92
CA HIS A 18 -12.12 -4.81 20.69
C HIS A 18 -12.01 -5.58 19.38
N LEU A 19 -12.97 -6.46 19.05
CA LEU A 19 -12.96 -7.15 17.76
C LEU A 19 -13.14 -6.20 16.56
N ALA A 20 -13.97 -5.15 16.74
CA ALA A 20 -14.11 -4.12 15.73
C ALA A 20 -12.83 -3.29 15.58
N GLN A 21 -12.06 -3.07 16.65
CA GLN A 21 -10.75 -2.43 16.59
C GLN A 21 -9.74 -3.29 15.82
N VAL A 22 -9.66 -4.60 16.12
CA VAL A 22 -8.85 -5.55 15.34
C VAL A 22 -9.23 -5.49 13.86
N GLY A 23 -10.53 -5.47 13.55
CA GLY A 23 -11.01 -5.34 12.18
C GLY A 23 -10.64 -4.01 11.48
N ARG A 24 -10.53 -2.91 12.22
CA ARG A 24 -10.11 -1.60 11.67
C ARG A 24 -8.61 -1.55 11.44
N ALA A 25 -7.82 -2.11 12.35
CA ALA A 25 -6.37 -2.17 12.28
C ALA A 25 -5.86 -2.88 11.00
N LEU A 26 -6.67 -3.76 10.37
CA LEU A 26 -6.35 -4.31 9.05
C LEU A 26 -6.07 -3.24 7.98
N SER A 27 -6.69 -2.06 8.08
CA SER A 27 -6.50 -0.97 7.12
C SER A 27 -5.19 -0.21 7.34
N GLU A 28 -4.53 -0.42 8.49
CA GLU A 28 -3.28 0.23 8.88
C GLU A 28 -2.07 -0.64 8.54
N VAL A 29 -2.27 -1.94 8.28
CA VAL A 29 -1.18 -2.87 7.93
C VAL A 29 -0.54 -2.49 6.60
N THR A 30 0.74 -2.14 6.62
CA THR A 30 1.55 -1.77 5.44
C THR A 30 2.83 -2.56 5.31
N THR A 31 3.32 -3.16 6.40
CA THR A 31 4.55 -3.94 6.44
C THR A 31 4.31 -5.34 7.01
N ILE A 32 5.29 -6.23 6.85
CA ILE A 32 5.26 -7.56 7.46
C ILE A 32 5.19 -7.46 9.00
N ASP A 33 5.92 -6.51 9.61
CA ASP A 33 5.89 -6.28 11.05
C ASP A 33 4.51 -5.82 11.53
N ASP A 34 3.83 -4.97 10.77
CA ASP A 34 2.44 -4.57 11.07
C ASP A 34 1.50 -5.80 11.03
N ALA A 35 1.72 -6.72 10.08
CA ALA A 35 0.92 -7.94 9.96
C ALA A 35 1.13 -8.86 11.18
N ILE A 36 2.37 -9.01 11.66
CA ILE A 36 2.68 -9.74 12.89
C ILE A 36 2.01 -9.05 14.10
N GLY A 37 2.10 -7.72 14.18
CA GLY A 37 1.42 -6.94 15.22
C GLY A 37 -0.10 -7.16 15.20
N TRP A 38 -0.69 -7.17 14.01
CA TRP A 38 -2.12 -7.44 13.83
C TRP A 38 -2.51 -8.87 14.26
N GLN A 39 -1.71 -9.88 13.94
CA GLN A 39 -1.95 -11.26 14.38
C GLN A 39 -1.92 -11.37 15.91
N LYS A 40 -0.95 -10.72 16.56
CA LYS A 40 -0.89 -10.63 18.03
C LYS A 40 -2.15 -9.99 18.61
N LEU A 41 -2.68 -8.93 18.00
CA LEU A 41 -3.94 -8.31 18.45
C LEU A 41 -5.12 -9.29 18.35
N LEU A 42 -5.18 -10.08 17.27
CA LEU A 42 -6.23 -11.10 17.12
C LEU A 42 -6.09 -12.21 18.18
N ASP A 43 -4.88 -12.62 18.51
CA ASP A 43 -4.60 -13.62 19.55
C ASP A 43 -4.94 -13.09 20.94
N VAL A 44 -4.57 -11.85 21.27
CA VAL A 44 -4.95 -11.20 22.54
C VAL A 44 -6.48 -11.17 22.69
N TRP A 45 -7.20 -10.87 21.60
CA TRP A 45 -8.66 -10.94 21.63
C TRP A 45 -9.16 -12.35 21.95
N TRP A 46 -8.58 -13.38 21.33
CA TRP A 46 -8.93 -14.77 21.59
C TRP A 46 -8.66 -15.18 23.04
N GLN A 47 -7.51 -14.81 23.60
CA GLN A 47 -7.21 -15.12 25.01
C GLN A 47 -8.19 -14.45 25.97
N THR A 48 -8.62 -13.22 25.66
CA THR A 48 -9.52 -12.46 26.53
C THR A 48 -10.99 -12.88 26.40
N TYR A 49 -11.47 -13.13 25.17
CA TYR A 49 -12.89 -13.29 24.86
C TYR A 49 -13.24 -14.60 24.15
N GLY A 50 -12.29 -15.51 23.95
CA GLY A 50 -12.48 -16.77 23.22
C GLY A 50 -13.61 -17.64 23.81
N HIS A 51 -13.80 -17.59 25.13
CA HIS A 51 -14.89 -18.28 25.82
C HIS A 51 -16.29 -17.88 25.30
N LEU A 52 -16.48 -16.63 24.84
CA LEU A 52 -17.75 -16.16 24.28
C LEU A 52 -18.10 -16.86 22.96
N THR A 53 -17.12 -17.46 22.28
CA THR A 53 -17.33 -18.13 20.99
C THR A 53 -17.92 -19.54 21.14
N THR A 54 -17.82 -20.13 22.34
CA THR A 54 -18.34 -21.47 22.65
C THR A 54 -19.60 -21.42 23.50
N GLU A 55 -19.88 -20.29 24.14
CA GLU A 55 -21.05 -20.11 25.00
C GLU A 55 -22.38 -20.29 24.24
N ARG A 56 -23.29 -21.07 24.84
CA ARG A 56 -24.60 -21.39 24.29
C ARG A 56 -25.69 -21.14 25.32
N THR A 57 -26.79 -20.57 24.85
CA THR A 57 -27.99 -20.32 25.65
C THR A 57 -29.18 -21.04 25.01
N ARG A 58 -30.08 -21.56 25.85
CA ARG A 58 -31.35 -22.13 25.41
C ARG A 58 -32.35 -21.00 25.16
N TYR A 59 -32.93 -20.96 23.97
CA TYR A 59 -33.96 -20.01 23.61
C TYR A 59 -35.33 -20.39 24.21
N ARG A 60 -36.28 -19.45 24.17
CA ARG A 60 -37.63 -19.65 24.70
C ARG A 60 -38.39 -20.77 23.99
N ASP A 61 -38.09 -21.03 22.73
CA ASP A 61 -38.66 -22.13 21.93
C ASP A 61 -38.06 -23.51 22.26
N GLY A 62 -37.13 -23.57 23.23
CA GLY A 62 -36.45 -24.80 23.65
C GLY A 62 -35.25 -25.20 22.82
N THR A 63 -34.92 -24.46 21.75
CA THR A 63 -33.74 -24.70 20.92
C THR A 63 -32.47 -24.11 21.55
N TRP A 64 -31.30 -24.61 21.14
CA TRP A 64 -30.01 -24.12 21.61
C TRP A 64 -29.31 -23.29 20.54
N GLY A 65 -28.82 -22.10 20.90
CA GLY A 65 -27.98 -21.29 20.03
C GLY A 65 -26.79 -20.69 20.75
N TYR A 66 -25.87 -20.12 19.96
CA TYR A 66 -24.71 -19.41 20.51
C TYR A 66 -25.15 -18.07 21.09
N THR A 67 -24.79 -17.81 22.36
CA THR A 67 -25.16 -16.57 23.06
C THR A 67 -24.62 -15.35 22.31
N HIS A 68 -23.37 -15.44 21.83
CA HIS A 68 -22.66 -14.37 21.13
C HIS A 68 -22.45 -14.66 19.64
N ASP A 69 -23.47 -15.19 18.96
CA ASP A 69 -23.38 -15.63 17.55
C ASP A 69 -22.74 -14.60 16.60
N ARG A 70 -23.09 -13.32 16.74
CA ARG A 70 -22.55 -12.24 15.90
C ARG A 70 -21.04 -12.05 16.09
N VAL A 71 -20.58 -11.98 17.35
CA VAL A 71 -19.17 -11.84 17.69
C VAL A 71 -18.40 -13.09 17.26
N ARG A 72 -18.96 -14.26 17.52
CA ARG A 72 -18.41 -15.55 17.08
C ARG A 72 -18.20 -15.60 15.57
N LYS A 73 -19.21 -15.24 14.78
CA LYS A 73 -19.11 -15.21 13.30
C LYS A 73 -18.07 -14.23 12.80
N ALA A 74 -17.99 -13.05 13.44
CA ALA A 74 -16.98 -12.05 13.11
C ALA A 74 -15.56 -12.55 13.39
N TRP A 75 -15.34 -13.18 14.55
CA TRP A 75 -14.04 -13.75 14.90
C TRP A 75 -13.67 -14.90 13.96
N ASN A 76 -14.58 -15.83 13.70
CA ASN A 76 -14.35 -16.95 12.77
C ASN A 76 -13.96 -16.46 11.37
N LEU A 77 -14.57 -15.38 10.90
CA LEU A 77 -14.20 -14.78 9.62
C LEU A 77 -12.74 -14.31 9.63
N LEU A 78 -12.34 -13.51 10.63
CA LEU A 78 -10.96 -13.02 10.75
C LEU A 78 -9.96 -14.16 10.92
N HIS A 79 -10.23 -15.07 11.86
CA HIS A 79 -9.38 -16.20 12.17
C HIS A 79 -9.20 -17.14 10.97
N SER A 80 -10.28 -17.44 10.25
CA SER A 80 -10.20 -18.29 9.06
C SER A 80 -9.40 -17.65 7.93
N LEU A 81 -9.53 -16.34 7.72
CA LEU A 81 -8.77 -15.62 6.69
C LEU A 81 -7.29 -15.51 7.05
N ASN A 82 -6.98 -15.30 8.34
CA ASN A 82 -5.61 -15.30 8.85
C ASN A 82 -4.96 -16.67 8.69
N ARG A 83 -5.63 -17.74 9.14
CA ARG A 83 -5.12 -19.12 9.03
C ARG A 83 -4.90 -19.55 7.59
N LYS A 84 -5.70 -19.05 6.65
CA LYS A 84 -5.53 -19.32 5.22
C LYS A 84 -4.40 -18.50 4.56
N GLY A 85 -3.75 -17.58 5.29
CA GLY A 85 -2.72 -16.69 4.74
C GLY A 85 -3.25 -15.60 3.80
N THR A 86 -4.57 -15.46 3.65
CA THR A 86 -5.16 -14.61 2.60
C THR A 86 -5.21 -13.11 2.92
N LEU A 87 -4.97 -12.70 4.17
CA LEU A 87 -5.13 -11.30 4.59
C LEU A 87 -3.99 -10.40 4.09
N PHE A 88 -2.78 -10.95 4.02
CA PHE A 88 -1.55 -10.18 3.84
C PHE A 88 -0.73 -10.59 2.61
N THR A 89 -1.32 -11.38 1.70
CA THR A 89 -0.64 -11.82 0.46
C THR A 89 -0.13 -10.65 -0.38
N TYR A 90 -0.75 -9.47 -0.26
CA TYR A 90 -0.31 -8.27 -0.97
C TYR A 90 1.05 -7.75 -0.49
N LEU A 91 1.43 -8.03 0.76
CA LEU A 91 2.74 -7.65 1.32
C LEU A 91 3.86 -8.54 0.77
N GLU A 92 3.57 -9.81 0.52
CA GLU A 92 4.54 -10.78 -0.02
C GLU A 92 4.86 -10.55 -1.51
N HIS A 93 3.88 -10.02 -2.25
CA HIS A 93 3.93 -9.90 -3.71
C HIS A 93 3.97 -8.45 -4.19
N ASP A 94 4.23 -7.50 -3.29
CA ASP A 94 4.23 -6.05 -3.53
C ASP A 94 2.99 -5.56 -4.32
N ASN A 95 1.84 -6.17 -4.03
CA ASN A 95 0.59 -5.87 -4.73
C ASN A 95 -0.13 -4.70 -4.04
N ALA A 96 -0.90 -3.94 -4.82
CA ALA A 96 -1.77 -2.90 -4.28
C ALA A 96 -2.76 -3.48 -3.26
N ARG A 97 -2.70 -2.99 -2.01
CA ARG A 97 -3.57 -3.38 -0.89
C ARG A 97 -5.07 -3.22 -1.18
N THR A 98 -5.44 -2.24 -2.01
CA THR A 98 -6.84 -1.88 -2.22
C THR A 98 -7.36 -2.35 -3.57
N THR A 99 -8.58 -2.91 -3.54
CA THR A 99 -9.36 -3.19 -4.75
C THR A 99 -10.14 -1.96 -5.22
N SER A 100 -9.77 -0.76 -4.76
CA SER A 100 -10.47 0.49 -5.13
C SER A 100 -10.47 0.74 -6.64
N PRO A 101 -9.35 0.53 -7.38
CA PRO A 101 -9.37 0.63 -8.84
C PRO A 101 -10.37 -0.35 -9.48
N LEU A 102 -10.43 -1.58 -8.97
CA LEU A 102 -11.37 -2.61 -9.45
C LEU A 102 -12.83 -2.31 -9.10
N LYS A 103 -13.11 -1.79 -7.89
CA LYS A 103 -14.47 -1.56 -7.39
C LYS A 103 -15.08 -0.26 -7.87
N GLY A 104 -14.28 0.81 -7.96
CA GLY A 104 -14.66 2.13 -8.44
C GLY A 104 -14.57 2.28 -9.96
N GLY A 105 -13.68 1.51 -10.60
CA GLY A 105 -13.53 1.46 -12.06
C GLY A 105 -14.47 0.43 -12.70
N ILE A 106 -13.88 -0.60 -13.31
CA ILE A 106 -14.56 -1.55 -14.21
C ILE A 106 -15.84 -2.15 -13.59
N ASN A 107 -15.79 -2.63 -12.34
CA ASN A 107 -16.98 -3.26 -11.72
C ASN A 107 -18.12 -2.27 -11.46
N ASN A 108 -17.83 -0.99 -11.23
CA ASN A 108 -18.88 0.00 -11.09
C ASN A 108 -19.59 0.20 -12.43
N GLY A 109 -18.84 0.30 -13.52
CA GLY A 109 -19.41 0.42 -14.86
C GLY A 109 -20.28 -0.78 -15.24
N ILE A 110 -19.82 -2.02 -14.99
CA ILE A 110 -20.64 -3.23 -15.20
C ILE A 110 -21.93 -3.15 -14.37
N ARG A 111 -21.84 -2.82 -13.06
CA ARG A 111 -23.03 -2.68 -12.21
C ARG A 111 -23.99 -1.61 -12.72
N THR A 112 -23.48 -0.51 -13.28
CA THR A 112 -24.29 0.56 -13.85
C THR A 112 -25.03 0.10 -15.10
N VAL A 113 -24.35 -0.59 -16.03
CA VAL A 113 -25.00 -1.20 -17.20
C VAL A 113 -26.13 -2.14 -16.75
N LEU A 114 -25.84 -3.08 -15.85
CA LEU A 114 -26.84 -4.03 -15.36
C LEU A 114 -28.00 -3.36 -14.61
N ARG A 115 -27.74 -2.24 -13.90
CA ARG A 115 -28.79 -1.49 -13.20
C ARG A 115 -29.68 -0.70 -14.16
N ASN A 116 -29.13 -0.20 -15.26
CA ASN A 116 -29.88 0.53 -16.28
C ASN A 116 -30.75 -0.41 -17.13
N HIS A 117 -30.35 -1.67 -17.28
CA HIS A 117 -31.07 -2.70 -18.03
C HIS A 117 -31.68 -3.76 -17.10
N ARG A 118 -32.45 -3.32 -16.10
CA ARG A 118 -33.18 -4.22 -15.19
C ARG A 118 -34.19 -5.08 -15.95
N GLY A 119 -34.36 -6.34 -15.53
CA GLY A 119 -35.36 -7.25 -16.10
C GLY A 119 -34.87 -8.10 -17.28
N ILE A 120 -33.61 -7.95 -17.71
CA ILE A 120 -33.02 -8.83 -18.73
C ILE A 120 -32.62 -10.19 -18.16
N SER A 121 -32.63 -11.22 -18.99
CA SER A 121 -32.23 -12.59 -18.61
C SER A 121 -30.75 -12.65 -18.20
N GLU A 122 -30.36 -13.68 -17.45
CA GLU A 122 -28.97 -13.88 -17.06
C GLU A 122 -28.02 -13.98 -18.26
N ALA A 123 -28.46 -14.64 -19.35
CA ALA A 123 -27.70 -14.72 -20.58
C ALA A 123 -27.42 -13.32 -21.18
N HIS A 124 -28.43 -12.44 -21.18
CA HIS A 124 -28.25 -11.06 -21.64
C HIS A 124 -27.43 -10.21 -20.66
N MET A 125 -27.52 -10.45 -19.35
CA MET A 125 -26.64 -9.78 -18.37
C MET A 125 -25.17 -10.11 -18.63
N LYS A 126 -24.84 -11.39 -18.88
CA LYS A 126 -23.48 -11.83 -19.21
C LYS A 126 -23.01 -11.16 -20.50
N ARG A 127 -23.84 -11.20 -21.56
CA ARG A 127 -23.52 -10.56 -22.84
C ARG A 127 -23.31 -9.05 -22.71
N ALA A 128 -24.13 -8.36 -21.92
CA ALA A 128 -23.95 -6.92 -21.66
C ALA A 128 -22.65 -6.62 -20.90
N ALA A 129 -22.27 -7.47 -19.94
CA ALA A 129 -21.00 -7.35 -19.23
C ALA A 129 -19.81 -7.64 -20.15
N GLU A 130 -19.89 -8.66 -21.01
CA GLU A 130 -18.90 -8.96 -22.05
C GLU A 130 -18.69 -7.76 -22.96
N TRP A 131 -19.75 -7.23 -23.57
CA TRP A 131 -19.66 -6.04 -24.42
C TRP A 131 -19.06 -4.83 -23.69
N PHE A 132 -19.45 -4.61 -22.43
CA PHE A 132 -18.88 -3.52 -21.62
C PHE A 132 -17.36 -3.65 -21.46
N LEU A 133 -16.87 -4.88 -21.26
CA LEU A 133 -15.45 -5.19 -21.08
C LEU A 133 -14.70 -5.08 -22.40
N THR A 134 -15.19 -5.67 -23.49
CA THR A 134 -14.55 -5.63 -24.82
C THR A 134 -14.36 -4.18 -25.30
N LEU A 135 -15.34 -3.30 -25.07
CA LEU A 135 -15.25 -1.88 -25.44
C LEU A 135 -14.23 -1.08 -24.60
N ARG A 136 -13.72 -1.66 -23.51
CA ARG A 136 -12.76 -1.05 -22.59
C ARG A 136 -11.48 -1.86 -22.48
N GLU A 137 -11.31 -2.83 -23.37
CA GLU A 137 -10.09 -3.60 -23.47
C GLU A 137 -8.96 -2.69 -23.96
N ILE A 138 -7.80 -2.83 -23.35
CA ILE A 138 -6.58 -2.19 -23.82
C ILE A 138 -5.92 -3.21 -24.75
N PRO A 139 -5.67 -2.87 -26.03
CA PRO A 139 -4.99 -3.77 -26.95
C PRO A 139 -3.65 -4.21 -26.37
N LEU A 140 -3.26 -5.47 -26.62
CA LEU A 140 -2.02 -6.03 -26.07
C LEU A 140 -0.81 -5.18 -26.44
N GLU A 141 -0.82 -4.58 -27.63
CA GLU A 141 0.22 -3.70 -28.14
C GLU A 141 0.41 -2.45 -27.27
N ARG A 142 -0.64 -2.01 -26.56
CA ARG A 142 -0.63 -0.87 -25.63
C ARG A 142 -0.47 -1.29 -24.17
N ALA A 143 -0.32 -2.59 -23.88
CA ALA A 143 -0.15 -3.07 -22.50
C ALA A 143 1.09 -2.46 -21.82
N HIS A 144 2.11 -2.09 -22.59
CA HIS A 144 3.31 -1.41 -22.09
C HIS A 144 3.01 -0.07 -21.40
N GLU A 145 1.92 0.62 -21.78
CA GLU A 145 1.49 1.88 -21.14
C GLU A 145 1.00 1.69 -19.70
N LEU A 146 0.70 0.45 -19.30
CA LEU A 146 0.24 0.10 -17.95
C LEU A 146 1.38 -0.32 -17.02
N ILE A 147 2.60 -0.50 -17.55
CA ILE A 147 3.78 -0.73 -16.73
C ILE A 147 4.07 0.60 -16.03
N GLN A 148 3.75 0.69 -14.74
CA GLN A 148 4.27 1.77 -13.92
C GLN A 148 5.77 1.52 -13.74
N ASP A 149 6.60 2.50 -14.09
CA ASP A 149 8.03 2.49 -13.80
C ASP A 149 8.23 2.35 -12.29
N LEU A 150 8.36 1.12 -11.82
CA LEU A 150 8.90 0.82 -10.52
C LEU A 150 10.41 1.09 -10.64
N GLN A 151 10.80 2.28 -10.19
CA GLN A 151 12.17 2.78 -10.10
C GLN A 151 12.76 3.24 -11.44
N SER A 152 12.57 4.53 -11.77
CA SER A 152 13.75 5.25 -12.26
C SER A 152 14.76 5.22 -11.10
N PRO A 153 15.99 4.68 -11.28
CA PRO A 153 17.05 4.91 -10.31
C PRO A 153 17.10 6.42 -10.04
N PRO A 154 17.34 6.88 -8.80
CA PRO A 154 17.66 8.30 -8.61
C PRO A 154 18.73 8.62 -9.64
N GLU A 155 18.53 9.68 -10.44
CA GLU A 155 19.56 10.16 -11.35
C GLU A 155 20.88 10.12 -10.58
N PRO A 156 21.93 9.45 -11.08
CA PRO A 156 23.18 9.41 -10.37
C PRO A 156 23.54 10.85 -10.10
N THR A 157 23.54 11.25 -8.82
CA THR A 157 23.99 12.55 -8.41
C THR A 157 25.39 12.62 -8.99
N LEU A 158 25.57 13.40 -10.05
CA LEU A 158 26.88 13.74 -10.56
C LEU A 158 27.53 14.42 -9.37
N TRP A 159 28.34 13.66 -8.65
CA TRP A 159 29.37 14.21 -7.81
C TRP A 159 30.21 14.99 -8.82
N GLU A 160 30.02 16.32 -8.83
CA GLU A 160 30.99 17.21 -9.43
C GLU A 160 32.30 16.86 -8.72
N SER A 161 33.14 16.08 -9.41
CA SER A 161 34.55 16.07 -9.08
C SER A 161 34.97 17.53 -9.10
N PRO A 162 35.60 18.06 -8.04
CA PRO A 162 36.30 19.32 -8.19
C PRO A 162 37.22 19.14 -9.39
N GLU A 163 37.02 19.93 -10.43
CA GLU A 163 37.90 19.94 -11.59
C GLU A 163 39.31 20.19 -11.05
N GLU A 164 40.12 19.14 -10.98
CA GLU A 164 41.56 19.29 -10.83
C GLU A 164 42.04 19.98 -12.11
N SER A 165 42.13 21.30 -12.02
CA SER A 165 42.74 22.17 -13.01
C SER A 165 44.19 21.72 -13.24
N THR A 166 44.37 20.75 -14.12
CA THR A 166 45.65 20.33 -14.68
C THR A 166 46.04 21.30 -15.80
N GLY A 167 46.09 22.58 -15.45
CA GLY A 167 46.55 23.69 -16.28
C GLY A 167 47.36 24.67 -15.45
N PRO A 168 48.40 25.31 -16.01
CA PRO A 168 49.20 26.28 -15.27
C PRO A 168 48.34 27.45 -14.80
N ALA A 169 48.61 27.94 -13.59
CA ALA A 169 47.87 29.02 -12.94
C ALA A 169 47.81 30.26 -13.86
N LEU A 170 46.59 30.68 -14.22
CA LEU A 170 46.36 31.71 -15.24
C LEU A 170 46.61 33.14 -14.71
N TYR A 171 46.63 33.35 -13.39
CA TYR A 171 47.00 34.64 -12.76
C TYR A 171 47.65 34.40 -11.39
N ASP A 172 48.97 34.61 -11.33
CA ASP A 172 49.70 34.77 -10.07
C ASP A 172 49.70 36.26 -9.70
N THR A 173 49.04 36.62 -8.60
CA THR A 173 49.08 37.98 -8.03
C THR A 173 50.19 38.14 -6.99
N GLY A 174 51.25 37.35 -7.10
CA GLY A 174 52.43 37.40 -6.24
C GLY A 174 53.49 38.43 -6.66
N LEU A 175 53.09 39.66 -6.99
CA LEU A 175 54.03 40.78 -7.07
C LEU A 175 53.56 41.88 -6.12
N ASP A 176 54.12 41.85 -4.91
CA ASP A 176 53.92 42.83 -3.86
C ASP A 176 54.86 44.03 -4.07
N ALA A 177 54.34 45.25 -3.87
CA ALA A 177 55.07 46.50 -4.05
C ALA A 177 56.20 46.71 -3.01
N GLY A 178 56.36 45.76 -2.06
CA GLY A 178 57.47 45.67 -1.12
C GLY A 178 58.73 44.99 -1.66
N GLU A 179 58.70 44.41 -2.86
CA GLU A 179 59.88 43.79 -3.49
C GLU A 179 60.83 44.86 -4.03
N GLY A 180 61.68 45.36 -3.14
CA GLY A 180 62.71 46.36 -3.38
C GLY A 180 63.72 45.95 -4.47
N LEU A 181 63.33 46.14 -5.73
CA LEU A 181 64.19 46.10 -6.92
C LEU A 181 65.09 47.35 -7.00
N TRP A 182 65.77 47.65 -5.89
CA TRP A 182 66.77 48.71 -5.74
C TRP A 182 68.09 48.14 -5.23
N LEU A 183 68.67 47.19 -5.97
CA LEU A 183 70.11 46.92 -5.90
C LEU A 183 70.64 46.79 -7.33
N ARG A 184 71.08 47.93 -7.86
CA ARG A 184 71.81 48.06 -9.13
C ARG A 184 73.27 47.62 -8.98
N ALA A 185 73.83 47.07 -10.06
CA ALA A 185 75.16 47.37 -10.62
C ALA A 185 75.25 46.62 -11.97
N GLY A 186 75.30 47.24 -13.16
CA GLY A 186 76.42 48.04 -13.71
C GLY A 186 77.56 47.10 -14.15
N TRP A 187 78.14 47.08 -15.35
CA TRP A 187 78.12 47.89 -16.58
C TRP A 187 78.76 47.05 -17.72
N VAL A 188 78.71 47.61 -18.93
CA VAL A 188 79.63 47.44 -20.08
C VAL A 188 79.08 46.61 -21.25
N GLY A 189 78.74 47.34 -22.31
CA GLY A 189 78.99 46.90 -23.67
C GLY A 189 80.16 47.70 -24.26
N ARG A 190 80.92 47.08 -25.16
CA ARG A 190 81.30 47.63 -26.48
C ARG A 190 82.07 46.58 -27.30
N ASP A 191 81.67 46.57 -28.57
CA ASP A 191 82.35 46.20 -29.82
C ASP A 191 82.93 44.79 -29.99
#